data_AF-F3CGY1-F1
#
_entry.id   AF-F3CGY1-F1
#
_cell.length_a   1.000
_cell.length_b   1.000
_cell.length_c   1.000
_cell.angle_alpha   90.00
_cell.angle_beta   90.00
_cell.angle_gamma   90.00
#
_symmetry.space_group_name_H-M   'P 1'
#
loop_
_entity.id
_entity.type
_entity.pdbx_description
1 polymer ?
#
loop_
_entity_poly.entity_id
_entity_poly.type
_entity_poly.pdbx_seq_one_letter_code
_entity_poly.pdbx_strand_id
1 'polypeptide(L)' 'QEALQLAMDALDGLQAQGRKVGVISHVQEMHERIPVQIKVRRQGNGLSTIEVGN' A
#
# COMPACT_ATOMS: atom_id res chain seq x y z
N GLN A 1 9.05 14.46 -1.43
CA GLN A 1 8.79 13.73 -0.17
C GLN A 1 7.60 14.31 0.59
N GLU A 2 7.43 15.63 0.65
CA GLU A 2 6.29 16.28 1.33
C GLU A 2 4.90 15.82 0.83
N ALA A 3 4.71 15.71 -0.48
CA ALA A 3 3.44 15.22 -1.05
C ALA A 3 3.10 13.78 -0.64
N LEU A 4 4.12 12.92 -0.46
CA LEU A 4 3.91 11.55 0.02
C LEU A 4 3.49 11.55 1.49
N GLN A 5 4.16 12.35 2.32
CA GLN A 5 3.80 12.50 3.73
C GLN A 5 2.35 12.97 3.88
N LEU A 6 1.97 14.02 3.15
CA LEU A 6 0.60 14.56 3.15
C LEU A 6 -0.42 13.50 2.72
N ALA A 7 -0.12 12.71 1.68
CA ALA A 7 -0.99 11.64 1.23
C ALA A 7 -1.17 10.57 2.30
N MET A 8 -0.09 10.15 2.97
CA MET A 8 -0.17 9.16 4.04
C MET A 8 -0.97 9.67 5.25
N ASP A 9 -0.74 10.92 5.65
CA ASP A 9 -1.48 11.52 6.78
C ASP A 9 -2.98 11.63 6.48
N ALA A 10 -3.35 11.90 5.22
CA ALA A 10 -4.75 11.89 4.79
C ALA A 10 -5.37 10.48 4.84
N LEU A 11 -4.62 9.45 4.43
CA LEU A 11 -5.07 8.05 4.48
C LEU A 11 -5.28 7.59 5.93
N ASP A 12 -4.33 7.91 6.82
CA ASP A 12 -4.42 7.63 8.26
C ASP A 12 -5.65 8.32 8.86
N GLY A 13 -5.91 9.58 8.49
CA GLY A 13 -7.09 10.33 8.93
C GLY A 13 -8.42 9.69 8.48
N LEU A 14 -8.48 9.13 7.28
CA LEU A 14 -9.68 8.41 6.80
C LEU A 14 -9.88 7.09 7.54
N GLN A 15 -8.80 6.35 7.82
CA GLN A 15 -8.87 5.11 8.60
C GLN A 15 -9.34 5.38 10.03
N ALA A 16 -8.85 6.44 10.68
CA ALA A 16 -9.24 6.85 12.03
C ALA A 16 -10.74 7.18 12.14
N GLN A 17 -11.38 7.57 11.02
CA GLN A 17 -12.84 7.77 10.93
C GLN A 17 -13.63 6.47 10.76
N GLY A 18 -12.99 5.31 10.85
CA GLY A 18 -13.61 3.99 10.66
C GLY A 18 -13.84 3.61 9.20
N ARG A 19 -13.25 4.34 8.25
CA ARG A 19 -13.33 3.98 6.82
C ARG A 19 -12.32 2.89 6.50
N LYS A 20 -12.71 1.93 5.67
CA LYS A 20 -11.77 0.95 5.10
C LYS A 20 -10.98 1.63 3.99
N VAL A 21 -9.67 1.74 4.16
CA VAL A 21 -8.76 2.41 3.23
C VAL A 21 -7.77 1.38 2.67
N GLY A 22 -7.52 1.43 1.36
CA GLY A 22 -6.51 0.62 0.69
C GLY A 22 -5.85 1.43 -0.42
N VAL A 23 -4.57 1.17 -0.67
CA VAL A 23 -3.78 1.88 -1.67
C VAL A 23 -3.02 0.91 -2.55
N ILE A 24 -2.82 1.29 -3.81
CA ILE A 24 -1.95 0.58 -4.76
C ILE A 24 -0.75 1.49 -5.00
N SER A 25 0.44 1.02 -4.62
CA SER A 25 1.67 1.82 -4.74
C SER A 25 2.87 0.96 -5.08
N HIS A 26 3.75 1.52 -5.90
CA HIS A 26 5.09 0.99 -6.17
C HIS A 26 6.17 1.75 -5.39
N VAL A 27 5.79 2.74 -4.58
CA VAL A 27 6.68 3.57 -3.77
C VAL A 27 7.09 2.79 -2.52
N GLN A 28 8.39 2.56 -2.36
CA GLN A 28 8.94 1.74 -1.28
C GLN A 28 8.65 2.33 0.10
N GLU A 29 8.74 3.65 0.24
CA GLU A 29 8.50 4.36 1.50
C GLU A 29 7.05 4.20 2.01
N MET A 30 6.09 3.93 1.12
CA MET A 30 4.72 3.60 1.53
C MET A 30 4.61 2.18 2.09
N HIS A 31 5.39 1.23 1.56
CA HIS A 31 5.40 -0.15 2.04
C HIS A 31 5.89 -0.22 3.49
N GLU A 32 6.85 0.62 3.88
CA GLU A 32 7.35 0.66 5.26
C GLU A 32 6.32 1.16 6.28
N ARG A 33 5.36 1.99 5.85
CA ARG A 33 4.32 2.58 6.70
C ARG A 33 3.04 1.76 6.79
N ILE A 34 2.75 0.91 5.80
CA ILE A 34 1.54 0.09 5.74
C ILE A 34 1.94 -1.37 5.93
N PRO A 35 1.78 -1.95 7.14
CA PRO A 35 2.32 -3.26 7.48
C PRO A 35 1.59 -4.40 6.73
N VAL A 36 0.25 -4.36 6.68
CA VAL A 36 -0.54 -5.35 5.96
C VAL A 36 -0.48 -5.07 4.46
N GLN A 37 0.08 -6.00 3.70
CA GLN A 37 0.32 -5.80 2.27
C GLN A 37 -0.19 -6.98 1.45
N ILE A 38 -0.69 -6.66 0.27
CA ILE A 38 -0.92 -7.62 -0.80
C ILE A 38 0.16 -7.39 -1.85
N LYS A 39 1.14 -8.29 -1.89
CA LYS A 39 2.28 -8.19 -2.81
C LYS A 39 1.96 -8.92 -4.11
N VAL A 40 2.00 -8.20 -5.22
CA VAL A 40 1.87 -8.77 -6.56
C VAL A 40 3.26 -9.00 -7.13
N ARG A 41 3.60 -10.26 -7.42
CA ARG A 41 4.88 -10.64 -8.04
C ARG A 41 4.64 -11.13 -9.47
N ARG A 42 5.40 -10.58 -10.42
CA ARG A 42 5.39 -11.05 -11.82
C ARG A 42 6.06 -12.42 -11.89
N GLN A 43 5.46 -13.38 -12.60
CA GLN A 43 6.03 -14.73 -12.78
C GLN A 43 6.56 -14.98 -14.20
N GLY A 44 6.37 -14.03 -15.12
CA GLY A 44 6.65 -14.22 -16.54
C GLY A 44 5.43 -14.77 -17.30
N ASN A 45 5.53 -14.86 -18.63
CA ASN A 45 4.47 -15.41 -19.50
C ASN A 45 3.09 -14.74 -19.35
N GLY A 46 3.06 -13.45 -18.98
CA GLY A 46 1.82 -12.72 -18.73
C GLY A 46 1.12 -13.06 -17.39
N LEU A 47 1.75 -13.87 -16.53
CA LEU A 47 1.20 -14.30 -15.24
C LEU A 47 1.78 -13.51 -14.07
N SER A 48 0.99 -13.41 -13.01
CA SER A 48 1.38 -12.84 -11.72
C SER A 48 0.81 -13.66 -10.58
N THR A 49 1.50 -13.65 -9.44
CA THR A 49 1.02 -14.23 -8.19
C THR A 49 0.84 -13.19 -7.11
N ILE A 50 -0.01 -13.53 -6.15
CA ILE A 50 -0.33 -12.68 -5.00
C ILE A 50 0.16 -13.37 -3.73
N GLU A 51 0.76 -12.60 -2.83
CA GLU A 51 1.21 -13.00 -1.51
C GLU A 51 0.69 -11.99 -0.49
N VAL A 52 0.12 -12.45 0.62
CA VAL A 52 -0.27 -11.56 1.72
C VAL A 52 0.92 -11.44 2.66
N GLY A 53 1.54 -10.27 2.68
CA GLY A 53 2.56 -9.91 3.66
C GLY A 53 1.89 -9.43 4.94
N ASN A 54 2.27 -10.05 6.06
CA ASN A 54 1.94 -9.57 7.41
C ASN A 54 2.96 -8.54 7.88
#